data_AF-A0A3C1KL59-F1
#
_entry.id   AF-A0A3C1KL59-F1
#
_cell.length_a   1.000
_cell.length_b   1.000
_cell.length_c   1.000
_cell.angle_alpha   90.00
_cell.angle_beta   90.00
_cell.angle_gamma   90.00
#
_symmetry.space_group_name_H-M   'P 1'
#
loop_
_entity.id
_entity.type
_entity.pdbx_description
1 polymer ?
#
loop_
_entity_poly.entity_id
_entity_poly.type
_entity_poly.pdbx_seq_one_letter_code
_entity_poly.pdbx_strand_id
1 'polypeptide(L)'
;DLSQYLLALDRNNPRVAGAYDHIHPAVLQEIARITTHAHAGGLPLSLCGEMAADPAAVVFLLGIGIRTLSMSASKLPRIKWLLRSISARDAADLAQQALTLDNSADIRALLEGALHQRGLGRLLGSE
;
A
#
# COMPACT_ATOMS: atom_id res chain seq x y z
N ASP A 1 2.04 -12.03 -5.94
CA ASP A 1 1.83 -13.43 -5.50
C ASP A 1 0.87 -13.53 -4.34
N LEU A 2 1.17 -12.94 -3.17
CA LEU A 2 0.24 -12.95 -2.02
C LEU A 2 -1.19 -12.56 -2.41
N SER A 3 -1.38 -11.44 -3.11
CA SER A 3 -2.69 -10.98 -3.58
C SER A 3 -3.35 -11.96 -4.55
N GLN A 4 -2.59 -12.57 -5.45
CA GLN A 4 -3.12 -13.55 -6.42
C GLN A 4 -3.66 -14.80 -5.72
N TYR A 5 -2.95 -15.30 -4.70
CA TYR A 5 -3.40 -16.45 -3.91
C TYR A 5 -4.55 -16.09 -2.97
N LEU A 6 -4.49 -14.95 -2.27
CA LEU A 6 -5.55 -14.52 -1.35
C LEU A 6 -6.87 -14.23 -2.07
N LEU A 7 -6.81 -13.62 -3.25
CA LEU A 7 -8.01 -13.23 -4.00
C LEU A 7 -8.48 -14.33 -4.97
N ALA A 8 -7.70 -15.40 -5.14
CA ALA A 8 -7.89 -16.40 -6.19
C ALA A 8 -8.01 -15.79 -7.61
N LEU A 9 -7.21 -14.74 -7.87
CA LEU A 9 -7.19 -13.99 -9.12
C LEU A 9 -5.84 -14.10 -9.82
N ASP A 10 -5.82 -14.70 -11.00
CA ASP A 10 -4.64 -14.68 -11.87
C ASP A 10 -4.53 -13.34 -12.60
N ARG A 11 -3.53 -12.52 -12.23
CA ARG A 11 -3.28 -11.21 -12.86
C ARG A 11 -2.90 -11.31 -14.34
N ASN A 12 -2.46 -12.48 -14.80
CA ASN A 12 -2.13 -12.70 -16.21
C ASN A 12 -3.33 -13.19 -17.03
N ASN A 13 -4.47 -13.48 -16.39
CA ASN A 13 -5.69 -13.90 -17.06
C ASN A 13 -6.57 -12.66 -17.36
N PRO A 14 -6.68 -12.22 -18.62
CA PRO A 14 -7.37 -10.98 -18.97
C PRO A 14 -8.87 -10.97 -18.61
N ARG A 15 -9.48 -12.15 -18.40
CA ARG A 15 -10.89 -12.26 -17.98
C ARG A 15 -11.13 -11.80 -16.54
N VAL A 16 -10.09 -11.82 -15.69
CA VAL A 16 -10.22 -11.53 -14.25
C VAL A 16 -9.18 -10.51 -13.75
N ALA A 17 -8.19 -10.17 -14.57
CA ALA A 17 -7.13 -9.22 -14.23
C ALA A 17 -7.66 -7.84 -13.80
N GLY A 18 -8.82 -7.40 -14.31
CA GLY A 18 -9.44 -6.14 -13.91
C GLY A 18 -9.95 -6.10 -12.46
N ALA A 19 -10.15 -7.26 -11.83
CA ALA A 19 -10.53 -7.37 -10.42
C ALA A 19 -9.32 -7.45 -9.48
N TYR A 20 -8.10 -7.58 -10.02
CA TYR A 20 -6.89 -7.62 -9.22
C TYR A 20 -6.54 -6.22 -8.71
N ASP A 21 -6.51 -6.05 -7.38
CA ASP A 21 -5.95 -4.86 -6.74
C ASP A 21 -5.14 -5.28 -5.52
N HIS A 22 -3.87 -4.87 -5.46
CA HIS A 22 -3.02 -5.14 -4.31
C HIS A 22 -3.43 -4.35 -3.06
N ILE A 23 -4.35 -3.39 -3.18
CA ILE A 23 -4.91 -2.66 -2.03
C ILE A 23 -6.24 -3.25 -1.52
N HIS A 24 -6.65 -4.41 -2.03
CA HIS A 24 -7.87 -5.09 -1.60
C HIS A 24 -7.91 -5.28 -0.07
N PRO A 25 -9.07 -5.10 0.61
CA PRO A 25 -9.19 -5.19 2.06
C PRO A 25 -8.52 -6.43 2.67
N ALA A 26 -8.81 -7.61 2.12
CA ALA A 26 -8.21 -8.88 2.56
C ALA A 26 -6.67 -8.89 2.47
N VAL A 27 -6.08 -8.25 1.45
CA VAL A 27 -4.62 -8.17 1.29
C VAL A 27 -4.04 -7.22 2.34
N LEU A 28 -4.67 -6.06 2.56
CA LEU A 28 -4.21 -5.09 3.55
C LEU A 28 -4.29 -5.65 4.97
N GLN A 29 -5.39 -6.32 5.32
CA GLN A 29 -5.55 -7.01 6.61
C GLN A 29 -4.46 -8.06 6.81
N GLU A 30 -4.17 -8.87 5.80
CA GLU A 30 -3.14 -9.91 5.90
C GLU A 30 -1.73 -9.31 6.06
N ILE A 31 -1.39 -8.26 5.33
CA ILE A 31 -0.10 -7.57 5.47
C ILE A 31 0.02 -6.92 6.86
N ALA A 32 -1.05 -6.31 7.38
CA ALA A 32 -1.08 -5.74 8.72
C ALA A 32 -0.90 -6.83 9.80
N ARG A 33 -1.54 -7.99 9.62
CA ARG A 33 -1.39 -9.17 10.49
C ARG A 33 0.05 -9.68 10.49
N ILE A 34 0.64 -9.88 9.31
CA ILE A 34 2.05 -10.29 9.16
C ILE A 34 2.98 -9.28 9.84
N THR A 35 2.76 -7.98 9.64
CA THR A 35 3.56 -6.91 10.23
C THR A 35 3.50 -6.94 11.76
N THR A 36 2.31 -7.14 12.32
CA THR A 36 2.11 -7.27 13.77
C THR A 36 2.90 -8.46 14.34
N HIS A 37 2.81 -9.63 13.70
CA HIS A 37 3.54 -10.82 14.15
C HIS A 37 5.06 -10.68 13.99
N ALA A 38 5.53 -10.10 12.89
CA ALA A 38 6.95 -9.85 12.68
C ALA A 38 7.53 -8.93 13.76
N HIS A 39 6.83 -7.84 14.09
CA HIS A 39 7.24 -6.94 15.17
C HIS A 39 7.21 -7.61 16.54
N ALA A 40 6.16 -8.38 16.85
CA ALA A 40 6.08 -9.13 18.11
C ALA A 40 7.22 -10.15 18.26
N GLY A 41 7.68 -10.73 17.14
CA GLY A 41 8.81 -11.66 17.11
C GLY A 41 10.19 -10.99 16.97
N GLY A 42 10.27 -9.66 16.86
CA GLY A 42 11.53 -8.95 16.60
C GLY A 42 12.17 -9.29 15.24
N LEU A 43 11.36 -9.74 14.27
CA LEU A 43 11.84 -10.18 12.96
C LEU A 43 11.90 -8.99 11.98
N PRO A 44 12.96 -8.90 11.15
CA PRO A 44 13.01 -7.92 10.09
C PRO A 44 11.95 -8.23 9.03
N LEU A 45 11.24 -7.19 8.58
CA LEU A 45 10.23 -7.30 7.53
C LEU A 45 10.57 -6.34 6.39
N SER A 46 10.45 -6.83 5.16
CA SER A 46 10.64 -6.07 3.92
C SER A 46 9.54 -6.41 2.93
N LEU A 47 9.05 -5.40 2.21
CA LEU A 47 8.05 -5.59 1.16
C LEU A 47 8.66 -5.26 -0.20
N CYS A 48 8.51 -6.18 -1.15
CA CYS A 48 8.89 -6.02 -2.54
C CYS A 48 7.67 -6.15 -3.47
N GLY A 49 7.90 -5.92 -4.77
CA GLY A 49 6.85 -6.00 -5.78
C GLY A 49 6.14 -4.67 -6.02
N GLU A 50 5.06 -4.71 -6.79
CA GLU A 50 4.40 -3.50 -7.32
C GLU A 50 3.82 -2.61 -6.21
N MET A 51 3.28 -3.23 -5.15
CA MET A 51 2.74 -2.52 -3.99
C MET A 51 3.78 -1.63 -3.29
N ALA A 52 5.06 -2.00 -3.28
CA ALA A 52 6.14 -1.18 -2.70
C ALA A 52 6.37 0.13 -3.47
N ALA A 53 5.88 0.22 -4.71
CA ALA A 53 6.06 1.36 -5.61
C ALA A 53 4.76 2.11 -5.93
N ASP A 54 3.63 1.69 -5.35
CA ASP A 54 2.35 2.40 -5.43
C ASP A 54 2.27 3.43 -4.27
N PRO A 55 2.18 4.75 -4.55
CA PRO A 55 2.09 5.77 -3.52
C PRO A 55 0.96 5.58 -2.50
N ALA A 56 -0.23 5.19 -2.95
CA ALA A 56 -1.36 4.97 -2.05
C ALA A 56 -1.06 3.82 -1.09
N ALA A 57 -0.58 2.70 -1.64
CA ALA A 57 -0.17 1.56 -0.84
C ALA A 57 0.99 1.89 0.11
N VAL A 58 1.99 2.67 -0.32
CA VAL A 58 3.13 3.06 0.53
C VAL A 58 2.69 3.89 1.74
N VAL A 59 1.69 4.76 1.60
CA VAL A 59 1.10 5.45 2.76
C VAL A 59 0.56 4.45 3.77
N PHE A 60 -0.22 3.46 3.31
CA PHE A 60 -0.73 2.40 4.17
C PHE A 60 0.41 1.60 4.83
N LEU A 61 1.41 1.16 4.06
CA LEU A 61 2.56 0.40 4.54
C LEU A 61 3.36 1.14 5.62
N LEU A 62 3.59 2.45 5.41
CA LEU A 62 4.22 3.31 6.41
C LEU A 62 3.38 3.35 7.69
N GLY A 63 2.05 3.46 7.55
CA GLY A 63 1.11 3.54 8.67
C GLY A 63 1.06 2.29 9.53
N ILE A 64 1.09 1.09 8.94
CA ILE A 64 1.10 -0.17 9.68
C ILE A 64 2.48 -0.54 10.25
N GLY A 65 3.52 0.23 9.93
CA GLY A 65 4.83 0.08 10.54
C GLY A 65 5.90 -0.57 9.66
N ILE A 66 5.65 -0.83 8.38
CA ILE A 66 6.70 -1.33 7.48
C ILE A 66 7.72 -0.23 7.22
N ARG A 67 9.02 -0.59 7.28
CA ARG A 67 10.14 0.35 7.14
C ARG A 67 11.13 0.00 6.03
N THR A 68 11.06 -1.21 5.48
CA THR A 68 11.94 -1.67 4.41
C THR A 68 11.12 -1.94 3.16
N LEU A 69 11.38 -1.18 2.09
CA LEU A 69 10.73 -1.31 0.79
C LEU A 69 11.78 -1.60 -0.28
N SER A 70 11.51 -2.56 -1.15
CA SER A 70 12.36 -2.92 -2.28
C SER A 70 11.61 -2.73 -3.59
N MET A 71 12.21 -2.00 -4.52
CA MET A 71 11.61 -1.62 -5.80
C MET A 71 12.68 -1.33 -6.85
N SER A 72 12.26 -1.18 -8.11
CA SER A 72 13.15 -0.77 -9.19
C SER A 72 13.67 0.66 -8.98
N ALA A 73 14.91 0.92 -9.44
CA ALA A 73 15.58 2.20 -9.23
C ALA A 73 14.79 3.41 -9.76
N SER A 74 14.04 3.24 -10.85
CA SER A 74 13.22 4.29 -11.45
C SER A 74 12.05 4.75 -10.55
N LYS A 75 11.61 3.92 -9.60
CA LYS A 75 10.53 4.26 -8.66
C LYS A 75 11.04 4.92 -7.38
N LEU A 76 12.32 4.76 -7.05
CA LEU A 76 12.91 5.27 -5.81
C LEU A 76 12.71 6.79 -5.60
N PRO A 77 12.92 7.68 -6.58
CA PRO A 77 12.78 9.12 -6.34
C PRO A 77 11.35 9.51 -5.94
N ARG A 78 10.35 8.94 -6.63
CA ARG A 78 8.92 9.16 -6.39
C ARG A 78 8.53 8.75 -4.97
N ILE A 79 8.91 7.54 -4.56
CA ILE A 79 8.57 7.01 -3.23
C ILE A 79 9.39 7.70 -2.12
N LYS A 80 10.65 8.05 -2.36
CA LYS A 80 11.43 8.83 -1.39
C LYS A 80 10.82 10.21 -1.14
N TRP A 81 10.33 10.87 -2.19
CA TRP A 81 9.67 12.17 -2.02
C TRP A 81 8.36 12.03 -1.23
N LEU A 82 7.54 11.00 -1.51
CA LEU A 82 6.36 10.67 -0.72
C LEU A 82 6.66 10.53 0.77
N LEU A 83 7.58 9.63 1.12
CA LEU A 83 7.91 9.30 2.51
C LEU A 83 8.46 10.49 3.29
N ARG A 84 9.05 11.49 2.61
CA ARG A 84 9.51 12.75 3.20
C ARG A 84 8.41 13.80 3.36
N SER A 85 7.26 13.59 2.74
CA SER A 85 6.16 14.55 2.66
C SER A 85 4.94 14.16 3.50
N ILE A 86 4.96 13.00 4.15
CA ILE A 86 3.91 12.53 5.04
C ILE A 86 4.52 12.10 6.39
N SER A 87 3.85 12.45 7.48
CA SER A 87 4.29 12.00 8.81
C SER A 87 3.88 10.55 9.06
N ALA A 88 4.66 9.83 9.86
CA ALA A 88 4.30 8.45 10.24
C ALA A 88 2.97 8.39 11.03
N ARG A 89 2.64 9.45 11.77
CA ARG A 89 1.36 9.57 12.50
C ARG A 89 0.18 9.67 11.54
N ASP A 90 0.25 10.58 10.58
CA ASP A 90 -0.80 10.74 9.56
C ASP A 90 -1.01 9.44 8.78
N ALA A 91 0.09 8.78 8.40
CA ALA A 91 0.03 7.50 7.70
C ALA A 91 -0.63 6.40 8.58
N ALA A 92 -0.36 6.38 9.89
CA ALA A 92 -0.99 5.45 10.81
C ALA A 92 -2.50 5.69 10.94
N ASP A 93 -2.93 6.95 11.05
CA ASP A 93 -4.35 7.32 11.12
C ASP A 93 -5.10 6.91 9.83
N LEU A 94 -4.47 7.11 8.67
CA LEU A 94 -5.01 6.67 7.37
C LEU A 94 -5.05 5.15 7.25
N ALA A 95 -4.03 4.44 7.72
CA ALA A 95 -3.99 2.98 7.69
C ALA A 95 -5.09 2.36 8.56
N GLN A 96 -5.35 2.92 9.75
CA GLN A 96 -6.44 2.47 10.60
C GLN A 96 -7.80 2.66 9.93
N GLN A 97 -8.04 3.81 9.30
CA GLN A 97 -9.26 4.04 8.53
C GLN A 97 -9.39 3.07 7.35
N ALA A 98 -8.30 2.86 6.59
CA ALA A 98 -8.28 1.92 5.47
C ALA A 98 -8.64 0.48 5.89
N LEU A 99 -8.23 0.04 7.08
CA LEU A 99 -8.55 -1.30 7.60
C LEU A 99 -10.03 -1.48 7.97
N THR A 100 -10.80 -0.38 8.09
CA THR A 100 -12.24 -0.41 8.39
C THR A 100 -13.13 -0.40 7.15
N LEU A 101 -12.55 -0.27 5.94
CA LEU A 101 -13.28 -0.19 4.69
C LEU A 101 -13.36 -1.57 4.01
N ASP A 102 -14.49 -1.82 3.34
CA ASP A 102 -14.84 -3.14 2.83
C ASP A 102 -14.56 -3.33 1.32
N ASN A 103 -14.04 -2.32 0.63
CA ASN A 103 -13.75 -2.41 -0.80
C ASN A 103 -12.53 -1.58 -1.22
N SER A 104 -11.88 -2.01 -2.30
CA SER A 104 -10.67 -1.36 -2.82
C SER A 104 -10.90 0.08 -3.30
N ALA A 105 -12.10 0.40 -3.83
CA ALA A 105 -12.37 1.72 -4.38
C ALA A 105 -12.38 2.79 -3.28
N ASP A 106 -13.05 2.53 -2.16
CA ASP A 106 -13.10 3.45 -1.03
C ASP A 106 -11.73 3.59 -0.37
N ILE A 107 -10.95 2.49 -0.28
CA ILE A 107 -9.60 2.56 0.26
C ILE A 107 -8.68 3.40 -0.65
N ARG A 108 -8.77 3.25 -1.99
CA ARG A 108 -8.02 4.11 -2.92
C ARG A 108 -8.45 5.56 -2.75
N ALA A 109 -9.76 5.83 -2.75
CA ALA A 109 -10.29 7.17 -2.60
C ALA A 109 -9.80 7.85 -1.31
N LEU A 110 -9.75 7.11 -0.18
CA LEU A 110 -9.21 7.59 1.08
C LEU A 110 -7.71 7.95 0.96
N LEU A 111 -6.89 7.00 0.50
CA LEU A 111 -5.43 7.15 0.48
C LEU A 111 -4.97 8.17 -0.56
N GLU A 112 -5.57 8.14 -1.76
CA GLU A 112 -5.29 9.09 -2.85
C GLU A 112 -5.84 10.48 -2.53
N GLY A 113 -7.03 10.56 -1.94
CA GLY A 113 -7.62 11.82 -1.47
C GLY A 113 -6.72 12.51 -0.44
N ALA A 114 -6.15 11.77 0.50
CA ALA A 114 -5.18 12.29 1.46
C ALA A 114 -3.89 12.81 0.79
N LEU A 115 -3.44 12.17 -0.29
CA LEU A 115 -2.30 12.65 -1.07
C LEU A 115 -2.65 13.94 -1.83
N HIS A 116 -3.82 14.02 -2.46
CA HIS A 116 -4.28 15.23 -3.13
C HIS A 116 -4.38 16.42 -2.17
N GLN A 117 -4.98 16.23 -0.99
CA GLN A 117 -5.12 17.27 0.04
C GLN A 117 -3.76 17.81 0.53
N ARG A 118 -2.70 17.01 0.39
CA ARG A 118 -1.32 17.38 0.76
C ARG A 118 -0.51 17.94 -0.41
N GLY A 119 -1.14 18.20 -1.56
CA GLY A 119 -0.45 18.66 -2.77
C GLY A 119 0.43 17.58 -3.42
N LEU A 120 0.22 16.31 -3.07
CA LEU A 120 0.98 15.17 -3.55
C LEU A 120 0.29 14.44 -4.70
N GLY A 121 -0.80 14.97 -5.26
CA GLY A 121 -1.58 14.34 -6.34
C GLY A 121 -0.74 13.96 -7.56
N ARG A 122 0.27 14.77 -7.93
CA ARG A 122 1.22 14.45 -9.02
C ARG A 122 1.97 13.13 -8.83
N LEU A 123 2.02 12.63 -7.59
CA LEU A 123 2.58 11.32 -7.31
C LEU A 123 1.71 10.19 -7.81
N LEU A 124 0.43 10.35 -8.11
CA LEU A 124 -0.44 9.21 -8.44
C LEU A 124 -0.29 8.76 -9.90
N GLY A 125 0.29 9.60 -10.75
CA GLY A 125 0.43 9.31 -12.18
C GLY A 125 -0.82 9.72 -12.93
N SER A 126 -1.10 11.02 -12.88
CA SER A 126 -2.13 11.70 -13.66
C SER A 126 -1.80 13.19 -13.67
N GLU A 127 -0.85 13.57 -14.53
CA GLU A 127 -0.85 14.75 -15.43
C GLU A 127 0.11 14.47 -16.59
#